data_AF-A0A7L4RSR6-F1
#
_entry.id   AF-A0A7L4RSR6-F1
#
_cell.length_a   1.000
_cell.length_b   1.000
_cell.length_c   1.000
_cell.angle_alpha   90.00
_cell.angle_beta   90.00
_cell.angle_gamma   90.00
#
_symmetry.space_group_name_H-M   'P 1'
#
loop_
_entity.id
_entity.type
_entity.pdbx_description
1 polymer ?
#
loop_
_entity_poly.entity_id
_entity_poly.type
_entity_poly.pdbx_seq_one_letter_code
_entity_poly.pdbx_strand_id
1 'polypeptide(L)'
;WIPCTITAPVKTGWEKNINRFGPRPKSKLPANVSPRLAGLMGYILGDGWMQKHRACFLVAEDEIDVLPELVSIIKREFKINPSVRKIKIKEGRKKQLTEVNINDADVAKCLSFLAEKRAPDLILRSGNKAVAEFISWLFEADGCVFSKGRGKRAVQLKSANIELLRDVQMLLLRFGIHSRIIERNLRIARAESIKKFAEHIGFKSVKKKGKLKQLVKDCEKLREQNIRGKQLSERVVLVRKAGYSDVFDVEVPKSHRFIANGIVSHNTAKSQLLQYVQMLSPKGIYVSGKSSSAAGLTATAEKDDFGEGGWTLKAGALVLAAGGMAMIDEFDKMGDEDRSSMHEAMESQEIHVAKAGIIATFKANASILAAANPKYGRFDPNELPAAQFEIPPTIMSRFDLIFPIKDVLDEKRDREMADHILTSHFTSGMKLKKDYNVADIEAREKRVQPIIDKGLLRNYIAYARINYSPVLTEEAMAKIKDFYLELRKMGEGQGSVPITARYLEGIVRLSEASAKGRLSDTVGIEDAERAIKLLKYSLKEIGMDPETGRLDIDIIATGQSHSRVDKIRTVMKLIKRLNADFGEAKHEDIIEECKVQNLKPEEAEEIINQLKRGGEIYSPKYGVYKPTEETKG
;
A
#
# COMPACT_ATOMS: atom_id res chain seq x y z
N TRP A 1 29.77 22.08 3.72
CA TRP A 1 29.63 21.64 2.33
C TRP A 1 30.35 20.30 2.18
N ILE A 2 29.63 19.20 1.96
CA ILE A 2 30.24 17.87 1.66
C ILE A 2 29.76 17.46 0.26
N PRO A 3 30.64 17.39 -0.75
CA PRO A 3 30.27 17.08 -2.13
C PRO A 3 29.75 15.64 -2.28
N CYS A 4 28.95 15.39 -3.32
CA CYS A 4 28.44 14.06 -3.67
C CYS A 4 29.60 13.05 -3.79
N THR A 5 29.46 11.89 -3.13
CA THR A 5 30.49 10.84 -3.07
C THR A 5 30.52 9.93 -4.30
N ILE A 6 29.53 10.01 -5.19
CA ILE A 6 29.52 9.29 -6.47
C ILE A 6 30.19 10.18 -7.53
N THR A 7 31.52 10.11 -7.56
CA THR A 7 32.37 10.78 -8.57
C THR A 7 32.98 9.79 -9.56
N ALA A 8 32.88 8.48 -9.28
CA ALA A 8 33.45 7.46 -10.13
C ALA A 8 32.73 7.41 -11.50
N PRO A 9 33.49 7.41 -12.61
CA PRO A 9 32.90 7.29 -13.94
C PRO A 9 32.22 5.92 -14.10
N VAL A 10 30.95 5.93 -14.50
CA VAL A 10 30.18 4.71 -14.77
C VAL A 10 30.61 4.16 -16.13
N LYS A 11 31.08 2.92 -16.17
CA LYS A 11 31.43 2.24 -17.42
C LYS A 11 30.16 2.00 -18.26
N THR A 12 30.23 2.27 -19.55
CA THR A 12 29.10 2.09 -20.47
C THR A 12 28.83 0.63 -20.81
N GLY A 13 29.87 -0.21 -20.79
CA GLY A 13 29.79 -1.61 -21.25
C GLY A 13 29.51 -1.72 -22.75
N TRP A 14 29.73 -0.65 -23.52
CA TRP A 14 29.42 -0.61 -24.94
C TRP A 14 30.49 -1.33 -25.75
N GLU A 15 30.05 -2.34 -26.51
CA GLU A 15 30.91 -3.16 -27.34
C GLU A 15 30.57 -2.93 -28.82
N LYS A 16 31.63 -2.89 -29.65
CA LYS A 16 31.46 -2.86 -31.10
C LYS A 16 30.91 -4.19 -31.56
N ASN A 17 30.00 -4.17 -32.53
CA ASN A 17 29.53 -5.40 -33.11
C ASN A 17 30.64 -5.99 -34.00
N ILE A 18 31.21 -7.13 -33.60
CA ILE A 18 32.21 -7.85 -34.41
C ILE A 18 31.46 -8.63 -35.50
N ASN A 19 30.87 -7.92 -36.46
CA ASN A 19 30.37 -8.58 -37.67
C ASN A 19 31.58 -8.98 -38.53
N ARG A 20 31.69 -10.28 -38.85
CA ARG A 20 32.72 -10.83 -39.74
C ARG A 20 32.63 -10.32 -41.19
N PHE A 21 31.49 -9.73 -41.58
CA PHE A 21 31.25 -9.21 -42.93
C PHE A 21 30.60 -7.81 -42.87
N GLY A 22 31.27 -6.82 -43.47
CA GLY A 22 30.82 -5.43 -43.59
C GLY A 22 31.89 -4.38 -43.23
N PRO A 23 31.75 -3.12 -43.66
CA PRO A 23 32.69 -2.06 -43.30
C PRO A 23 32.71 -1.85 -41.78
N ARG A 24 33.92 -1.83 -41.20
CA ARG A 24 34.11 -1.64 -39.76
C ARG A 24 33.50 -0.29 -39.31
N PRO A 25 32.71 -0.26 -38.24
CA PRO A 25 32.14 0.98 -37.70
C PRO A 25 33.25 1.97 -37.34
N LYS A 26 33.19 3.17 -37.93
CA LYS A 26 34.17 4.26 -37.74
C LYS A 26 34.03 4.95 -36.38
N SER A 27 32.93 4.69 -35.66
CA SER A 27 32.64 5.28 -34.37
C SER A 27 33.62 4.85 -33.28
N LYS A 28 33.90 5.77 -32.34
CA LYS A 28 34.49 5.43 -31.04
C LYS A 28 33.36 5.35 -30.02
N LEU A 29 33.20 4.22 -29.36
CA LEU A 29 32.22 4.08 -28.28
C LEU A 29 32.85 4.60 -26.97
N PRO A 30 32.23 5.57 -26.30
CA PRO A 30 32.70 6.06 -25.00
C PRO A 30 32.75 4.92 -23.99
N ALA A 31 33.87 4.77 -23.28
CA ALA A 31 34.02 3.74 -22.24
C ALA A 31 33.27 4.09 -20.95
N ASN A 32 33.02 5.38 -20.71
CA ASN A 32 32.39 5.91 -19.50
C ASN A 32 31.29 6.91 -19.85
N VAL A 33 30.29 7.02 -18.98
CA VAL A 33 29.21 8.02 -19.08
C VAL A 33 29.75 9.40 -18.73
N SER A 34 30.08 10.20 -19.76
CA SER A 34 30.44 11.60 -19.59
C SER A 34 29.18 12.46 -19.39
N PRO A 35 29.27 13.64 -18.76
CA PRO A 35 28.13 14.56 -18.67
C PRO A 35 27.57 14.96 -20.04
N ARG A 36 28.43 15.06 -21.06
CA ARG A 36 28.02 15.37 -22.44
C ARG A 36 27.23 14.23 -23.06
N LEU A 37 27.71 13.00 -22.88
CA LEU A 37 27.00 11.81 -23.35
C LEU A 37 25.63 11.67 -22.66
N ALA A 38 25.59 11.90 -21.35
CA ALA A 38 24.34 11.92 -20.58
C ALA A 38 23.36 12.98 -21.09
N GLY A 39 23.85 14.18 -21.42
CA GLY A 39 23.04 15.23 -22.04
C GLY A 39 22.45 14.81 -23.40
N LEU A 40 23.27 14.26 -24.29
CA LEU A 40 22.80 13.75 -25.58
C LEU A 40 21.75 12.63 -25.41
N MET A 41 21.94 11.72 -24.47
CA MET A 41 20.97 10.68 -24.14
C MET A 41 19.64 11.28 -23.65
N GLY A 42 19.70 12.32 -22.82
CA GLY A 42 18.51 13.04 -22.34
C GLY A 42 17.71 13.69 -23.46
N TYR A 43 18.38 14.36 -24.39
CA TYR A 43 17.72 15.00 -25.53
C TYR A 43 17.09 13.97 -26.49
N ILE A 44 17.83 12.90 -26.81
CA ILE A 44 17.33 11.80 -27.64
C ILE A 44 16.13 11.10 -26.98
N LEU A 45 16.14 10.96 -25.65
CA LEU A 45 15.03 10.33 -24.93
C LEU A 45 13.73 11.14 -25.06
N GLY A 46 13.81 12.48 -25.15
CA GLY A 46 12.66 13.33 -25.43
C GLY A 46 12.26 13.28 -26.90
N ASP A 47 13.00 13.99 -27.75
CA ASP A 47 12.65 14.27 -29.16
C ASP A 47 13.25 13.28 -30.19
N GLY A 48 13.80 12.16 -29.72
CA GLY A 48 14.46 11.17 -30.56
C GLY A 48 13.72 9.84 -30.75
N TRP A 49 14.13 9.13 -31.79
CA TRP A 49 13.75 7.74 -32.10
C TRP A 49 14.95 6.95 -32.64
N MET A 50 14.92 5.64 -32.43
CA MET A 50 15.99 4.73 -32.84
C MET A 50 15.59 3.94 -34.10
N GLN A 51 16.54 3.69 -34.98
CA GLN A 51 16.42 2.76 -36.11
C GLN A 51 17.61 1.81 -36.13
N LYS A 52 17.51 0.70 -36.88
CA LYS A 52 18.52 -0.37 -36.92
C LYS A 52 19.96 0.11 -37.18
N HIS A 53 20.13 1.18 -37.96
CA HIS A 53 21.44 1.69 -38.37
C HIS A 53 21.65 3.18 -38.08
N ARG A 54 20.71 3.84 -37.38
CA ARG A 54 20.83 5.26 -37.05
C ARG A 54 20.02 5.65 -35.83
N ALA A 55 20.55 6.60 -35.06
CA ALA A 55 19.84 7.32 -34.01
C ALA A 55 19.44 8.71 -34.53
N CYS A 56 18.19 9.10 -34.33
CA CYS A 56 17.61 10.30 -34.91
C CYS A 56 16.93 11.15 -33.84
N PHE A 57 16.93 12.47 -34.00
CA PHE A 57 16.14 13.39 -33.18
C PHE A 57 15.80 14.68 -33.95
N LEU A 58 14.80 15.39 -33.44
CA LEU A 58 14.33 16.66 -34.02
C LEU A 58 14.74 17.84 -33.14
N VAL A 59 15.03 18.95 -33.81
CA VAL A 59 15.21 20.26 -33.16
C VAL A 59 14.23 21.23 -33.81
N ALA A 60 13.42 21.89 -32.99
CA ALA A 60 12.50 22.92 -33.46
C ALA A 60 13.25 24.20 -33.84
N GLU A 61 12.75 24.93 -34.85
CA GLU A 61 13.36 26.17 -35.31
C GLU A 61 13.46 27.24 -34.20
N ASP A 62 12.51 27.29 -33.28
CA ASP A 62 12.53 28.25 -32.17
C ASP A 62 13.52 27.89 -31.05
N GLU A 63 14.24 26.78 -31.19
CA GLU A 63 15.28 26.26 -30.29
C GLU A 63 16.54 25.88 -31.07
N ILE A 64 16.75 26.45 -32.27
CA ILE A 64 17.89 26.13 -33.14
C ILE A 64 19.25 26.47 -32.50
N ASP A 65 19.27 27.28 -31.45
CA ASP A 65 20.46 27.68 -30.70
C ASP A 65 21.13 26.52 -29.96
N VAL A 66 20.41 25.44 -29.65
CA VAL A 66 21.01 24.24 -29.02
C VAL A 66 21.64 23.27 -30.01
N LEU A 67 21.29 23.38 -31.31
CA LEU A 67 21.75 22.46 -32.35
C LEU A 67 23.28 22.38 -32.49
N PRO A 68 24.04 23.50 -32.50
CA PRO A 68 25.50 23.45 -32.60
C PRO A 68 26.15 22.69 -31.45
N GLU A 69 25.59 22.80 -30.24
CA GLU A 69 26.08 22.11 -29.05
C GLU A 69 25.84 20.60 -29.14
N LEU A 70 24.63 20.17 -29.54
CA LEU A 70 24.32 18.75 -29.76
C LEU A 70 25.22 18.11 -30.83
N VAL A 71 25.43 18.81 -31.95
CA VAL A 71 26.33 18.34 -33.02
C VAL A 71 27.78 18.24 -32.53
N SER A 72 28.23 19.20 -31.72
CA SER A 72 29.57 19.18 -31.11
C SER A 72 29.75 17.99 -30.15
N ILE A 73 28.73 17.67 -29.35
CA ILE A 73 28.74 16.51 -28.44
C ILE A 73 28.90 15.21 -29.24
N ILE A 74 28.11 15.02 -30.31
CA ILE A 74 28.18 13.81 -31.16
C ILE A 74 29.58 13.66 -31.77
N LYS A 75 30.14 14.74 -32.32
CA LYS A 75 31.50 14.74 -32.89
C LYS A 75 32.57 14.41 -31.86
N ARG A 76 32.41 14.86 -30.61
CA ARG A 76 33.41 14.67 -29.55
C ARG A 76 33.35 13.28 -28.94
N GLU A 77 32.15 12.80 -28.59
CA GLU A 77 31.93 11.52 -27.92
C GLU A 77 32.10 10.35 -28.88
N PHE A 78 31.48 10.41 -30.07
CA PHE A 78 31.45 9.29 -31.01
C PHE A 78 32.48 9.39 -32.15
N LYS A 79 33.13 10.55 -32.33
CA LYS A 79 34.05 10.85 -33.45
C LYS A 79 33.40 10.70 -34.83
N ILE A 80 32.11 11.02 -34.94
CA ILE A 80 31.33 10.98 -36.19
C ILE A 80 30.68 12.33 -36.46
N ASN A 81 30.54 12.68 -37.73
CA ASN A 81 29.75 13.82 -38.17
C ASN A 81 28.28 13.38 -38.41
N PRO A 82 27.31 13.90 -37.63
CA PRO A 82 25.90 13.62 -37.89
C PRO A 82 25.43 14.34 -39.15
N SER A 83 24.44 13.77 -39.85
CA SER A 83 23.77 14.45 -40.96
C SER A 83 22.69 15.37 -40.41
N VAL A 84 22.70 16.64 -40.81
CA VAL A 84 21.69 17.63 -40.40
C VAL A 84 20.88 18.03 -41.62
N ARG A 85 19.55 17.88 -41.57
CA ARG A 85 18.65 18.18 -42.70
C ARG A 85 17.41 18.91 -42.22
N LYS A 86 17.00 19.96 -42.93
CA LYS A 86 15.71 20.65 -42.68
C LYS A 86 14.57 19.83 -43.29
N ILE A 87 13.53 19.53 -42.50
CA ILE A 87 12.36 18.79 -42.98
C ILE A 87 11.38 19.74 -43.68
N LYS A 88 10.85 19.39 -44.85
CA LYS A 88 9.79 20.18 -45.51
C LYS A 88 8.54 20.25 -44.62
N ILE A 89 7.96 21.44 -44.43
CA ILE A 89 6.73 21.63 -43.66
C ILE A 89 5.60 20.83 -44.32
N LYS A 90 5.00 19.88 -43.59
CA LYS A 90 3.76 19.21 -44.01
C LYS A 90 2.55 20.10 -43.66
N GLU A 91 1.49 20.07 -44.47
CA GLU A 91 0.23 20.78 -44.20
C GLU A 91 -0.25 20.48 -42.76
N GLY A 92 -0.56 21.55 -42.01
CA GLY A 92 -1.00 21.47 -40.61
C GLY A 92 0.10 21.65 -39.54
N ARG A 93 1.40 21.61 -39.88
CA ARG A 93 2.47 21.92 -38.91
C ARG A 93 2.85 23.40 -38.93
N LYS A 94 2.75 24.05 -37.76
CA LYS A 94 3.04 25.49 -37.59
C LYS A 94 4.54 25.85 -37.48
N LYS A 95 5.44 24.87 -37.37
CA LYS A 95 6.87 25.10 -37.08
C LYS A 95 7.79 24.27 -37.97
N GLN A 96 8.88 24.88 -38.43
CA GLN A 96 9.96 24.22 -39.15
C GLN A 96 10.79 23.35 -38.18
N LEU A 97 11.18 22.15 -38.63
CA LEU A 97 11.99 21.22 -37.84
C LEU A 97 13.29 20.88 -38.59
N THR A 98 14.35 20.69 -37.82
CA THR A 98 15.65 20.20 -38.31
C THR A 98 15.88 18.80 -37.76
N GLU A 99 16.09 17.84 -38.66
CA GLU A 99 16.43 16.45 -38.32
C GLU A 99 17.93 16.28 -38.22
N VAL A 100 18.36 15.61 -37.15
CA VAL A 100 19.76 15.20 -36.96
C VAL A 100 19.81 13.67 -36.96
N ASN A 101 20.62 13.12 -37.87
CA ASN A 101 20.79 11.67 -38.03
C ASN A 101 22.24 11.26 -37.70
N ILE A 102 22.39 10.39 -36.71
CA ILE A 102 23.65 9.72 -36.37
C ILE A 102 23.68 8.39 -37.12
N ASN A 103 24.30 8.38 -38.30
CA ASN A 103 24.31 7.22 -39.21
C ASN A 103 25.43 6.23 -38.85
N ASP A 104 25.31 5.56 -37.70
CA ASP A 104 26.23 4.51 -37.28
C ASP A 104 25.49 3.40 -36.53
N ALA A 105 25.67 2.16 -36.97
CA ALA A 105 24.93 1.01 -36.46
C ALA A 105 25.36 0.61 -35.05
N ASP A 106 26.64 0.77 -34.69
CA ASP A 106 27.12 0.48 -33.33
C ASP A 106 26.55 1.50 -32.35
N VAL A 107 26.55 2.79 -32.72
CA VAL A 107 25.95 3.85 -31.88
C VAL A 107 24.45 3.64 -31.72
N ALA A 108 23.73 3.33 -32.81
CA ALA A 108 22.29 3.07 -32.76
C ALA A 108 21.96 1.85 -31.87
N LYS A 109 22.74 0.78 -31.95
CA LYS A 109 22.59 -0.40 -31.08
C LYS A 109 22.85 -0.04 -29.62
N CYS A 110 23.94 0.67 -29.33
CA CYS A 110 24.31 1.05 -27.97
C CYS A 110 23.32 2.04 -27.33
N LEU A 111 22.56 2.80 -28.13
CA LEU A 111 21.52 3.71 -27.65
C LEU A 111 20.10 3.14 -27.76
N SER A 112 19.95 1.89 -28.21
CA SER A 112 18.65 1.28 -28.50
C SER A 112 17.71 1.24 -27.29
N PHE A 113 18.25 1.09 -26.07
CA PHE A 113 17.47 1.11 -24.82
C PHE A 113 16.72 2.44 -24.59
N LEU A 114 17.13 3.54 -25.22
CA LEU A 114 16.40 4.81 -25.14
C LEU A 114 15.01 4.73 -25.81
N ALA A 115 14.78 3.75 -26.69
CA ALA A 115 13.48 3.50 -27.31
C ALA A 115 12.39 3.12 -26.28
N GLU A 116 12.78 2.56 -25.13
CA GLU A 116 11.85 2.18 -24.05
C GLU A 116 11.26 3.40 -23.33
N LYS A 117 11.79 4.61 -23.59
CA LYS A 117 11.38 5.86 -22.94
C LYS A 117 11.46 5.71 -21.40
N ARG A 118 12.57 5.21 -20.87
CA ARG A 118 12.90 5.10 -19.44
C ARG A 118 14.22 5.79 -19.13
N ALA A 119 14.43 6.21 -17.88
CA ALA A 119 15.75 6.72 -17.50
C ALA A 119 16.75 5.55 -17.46
N PRO A 120 17.87 5.61 -18.20
CA PRO A 120 18.81 4.49 -18.26
C PRO A 120 19.49 4.21 -16.93
N ASP A 121 19.70 2.95 -16.57
CA ASP A 121 20.44 2.55 -15.36
C ASP A 121 21.84 3.19 -15.29
N LEU A 122 22.47 3.36 -16.45
CA LEU A 122 23.73 4.12 -16.62
C LEU A 122 23.65 5.54 -16.02
N ILE A 123 22.51 6.23 -16.18
CA ILE A 123 22.28 7.57 -15.63
C ILE A 123 21.95 7.49 -14.14
N LEU A 124 21.13 6.51 -13.72
CA LEU A 124 20.78 6.32 -12.31
C LEU A 124 22.02 6.10 -11.43
N ARG A 125 23.04 5.41 -11.96
CA ARG A 125 24.32 5.16 -11.26
C ARG A 125 25.35 6.29 -11.41
N SER A 126 25.11 7.25 -12.31
CA SER A 126 26.08 8.30 -12.61
C SER A 126 26.13 9.40 -11.54
N GLY A 127 27.25 10.13 -11.51
CA GLY A 127 27.43 11.28 -10.61
C GLY A 127 26.52 12.46 -10.96
N ASN A 128 26.32 13.36 -10.00
CA ASN A 128 25.36 14.47 -10.11
C ASN A 128 25.59 15.38 -11.34
N LYS A 129 26.84 15.54 -11.80
CA LYS A 129 27.11 16.33 -13.02
C LYS A 129 26.48 15.71 -14.27
N ALA A 130 26.59 14.39 -14.42
CA ALA A 130 26.01 13.69 -15.57
C ALA A 130 24.49 13.60 -15.47
N VAL A 131 23.96 13.37 -14.26
CA VAL A 131 22.50 13.39 -14.02
C VAL A 131 21.91 14.77 -14.31
N ALA A 132 22.55 15.85 -13.86
CA ALA A 132 22.10 17.22 -14.11
C ALA A 132 22.03 17.52 -15.60
N GLU A 133 23.07 17.16 -16.37
CA GLU A 133 23.06 17.31 -17.82
C GLU A 133 21.95 16.49 -18.48
N PHE A 134 21.78 15.22 -18.11
CA PHE A 134 20.70 14.38 -18.64
C PHE A 134 19.32 15.01 -18.42
N ILE A 135 19.02 15.45 -17.19
CA ILE A 135 17.73 16.07 -16.90
C ILE A 135 17.58 17.40 -17.64
N SER A 136 18.63 18.23 -17.68
CA SER A 136 18.59 19.53 -18.36
C SER A 136 18.23 19.38 -19.84
N TRP A 137 18.87 18.43 -20.53
CA TRP A 137 18.61 18.16 -21.95
C TRP A 137 17.27 17.46 -22.19
N LEU A 138 16.80 16.61 -21.27
CA LEU A 138 15.46 16.02 -21.35
C LEU A 138 14.35 17.07 -21.19
N PHE A 139 14.51 17.99 -20.23
CA PHE A 139 13.62 19.15 -20.09
C PHE A 139 13.78 20.13 -21.26
N GLU A 140 14.95 20.22 -21.88
CA GLU A 140 15.11 21.02 -23.09
C GLU A 140 14.25 20.47 -24.23
N ALA A 141 14.16 19.16 -24.41
CA ALA A 141 13.28 18.55 -25.42
C ALA A 141 11.79 18.69 -25.03
N ASP A 142 11.36 18.01 -23.96
CA ASP A 142 9.93 17.83 -23.63
C ASP A 142 9.40 18.78 -22.54
N GLY A 143 10.27 19.66 -22.02
CA GLY A 143 9.93 20.54 -20.90
C GLY A 143 9.35 21.89 -21.31
N CYS A 144 8.45 22.40 -20.47
CA CYS A 144 7.83 23.71 -20.59
C CYS A 144 8.02 24.56 -19.33
N VAL A 145 8.16 25.88 -19.49
CA VAL A 145 8.14 26.86 -18.40
C VAL A 145 6.90 27.73 -18.53
N PHE A 146 6.07 27.73 -17.51
CA PHE A 146 4.89 28.57 -17.41
C PHE A 146 5.13 29.70 -16.40
N SER A 147 4.98 30.95 -16.83
CA SER A 147 5.32 32.15 -16.03
C SER A 147 4.12 33.04 -15.65
N LYS A 148 2.96 32.93 -16.31
CA LYS A 148 1.80 33.83 -16.09
C LYS A 148 0.52 33.07 -15.67
N GLY A 149 -0.19 33.60 -14.65
CA GLY A 149 -1.49 33.12 -14.16
C GLY A 149 -1.46 32.42 -12.80
N ARG A 150 -2.50 32.62 -11.98
CA ARG A 150 -2.67 31.96 -10.66
C ARG A 150 -2.73 30.44 -10.89
N GLY A 151 -1.88 29.68 -10.19
CA GLY A 151 -1.78 28.23 -10.38
C GLY A 151 -1.13 27.78 -11.70
N LYS A 152 -0.50 28.69 -12.47
CA LYS A 152 0.20 28.38 -13.73
C LYS A 152 1.71 28.63 -13.66
N ARG A 153 2.31 28.94 -12.51
CA ARG A 153 3.77 29.11 -12.37
C ARG A 153 4.45 27.76 -12.11
N ALA A 154 5.14 27.20 -13.10
CA ALA A 154 5.84 25.92 -12.94
C ALA A 154 6.83 25.62 -14.07
N VAL A 155 7.80 24.78 -13.74
CA VAL A 155 8.55 24.00 -14.73
C VAL A 155 7.86 22.64 -14.86
N GLN A 156 7.59 22.19 -16.08
CA GLN A 156 6.81 20.98 -16.33
C GLN A 156 7.46 20.12 -17.39
N LEU A 157 7.46 18.81 -17.21
CA LEU A 157 7.84 17.80 -18.19
C LEU A 157 6.61 16.96 -18.51
N LYS A 158 6.28 16.84 -19.80
CA LYS A 158 5.15 16.03 -20.26
C LYS A 158 5.70 14.77 -20.94
N SER A 159 5.16 13.60 -20.61
CA SER A 159 5.51 12.37 -21.31
C SER A 159 4.32 11.43 -21.41
N ALA A 160 4.22 10.68 -22.51
CA ALA A 160 3.24 9.62 -22.65
C ALA A 160 3.54 8.42 -21.72
N ASN A 161 4.82 8.21 -21.39
CA ASN A 161 5.26 7.15 -20.48
C ASN A 161 5.35 7.69 -19.05
N ILE A 162 4.48 7.20 -18.17
CA ILE A 162 4.45 7.62 -16.76
C ILE A 162 5.68 7.15 -15.98
N GLU A 163 6.27 6.03 -16.36
CA GLU A 163 7.46 5.48 -15.70
C GLU A 163 8.68 6.37 -15.93
N LEU A 164 8.80 7.00 -17.11
CA LEU A 164 9.83 8.03 -17.33
C LEU A 164 9.70 9.18 -16.34
N LEU A 165 8.47 9.64 -16.10
CA LEU A 165 8.23 10.75 -15.17
C LEU A 165 8.61 10.34 -13.74
N ARG A 166 8.34 9.09 -13.35
CA ARG A 166 8.75 8.54 -12.05
C ARG A 166 10.27 8.48 -11.92
N ASP A 167 10.96 7.97 -12.93
CA ASP A 167 12.43 7.91 -12.95
C ASP A 167 13.05 9.33 -12.85
N VAL A 168 12.50 10.29 -13.59
CA VAL A 168 12.96 11.69 -13.56
C VAL A 168 12.65 12.34 -12.21
N GLN A 169 11.48 12.09 -11.62
CA GLN A 169 11.13 12.57 -10.28
C GLN A 169 12.15 12.08 -9.25
N MET A 170 12.57 10.82 -9.34
CA MET A 170 13.62 10.24 -8.51
C MET A 170 14.97 10.94 -8.69
N LEU A 171 15.38 11.19 -9.94
CA LEU A 171 16.63 11.89 -10.23
C LEU A 171 16.64 13.35 -9.74
N LEU A 172 15.51 14.05 -9.80
CA LEU A 172 15.37 15.42 -9.30
C LEU A 172 15.62 15.55 -7.78
N LEU A 173 15.28 14.51 -7.01
CA LEU A 173 15.49 14.48 -5.56
C LEU A 173 16.98 14.55 -5.18
N ARG A 174 17.90 14.10 -6.05
CA ARG A 174 19.35 14.23 -5.84
C ARG A 174 19.82 15.69 -5.71
N PHE A 175 19.03 16.62 -6.22
CA PHE A 175 19.27 18.06 -6.16
C PHE A 175 18.35 18.76 -5.15
N GLY A 176 17.59 18.00 -4.36
CA GLY A 176 16.59 18.54 -3.42
C GLY A 176 15.41 19.22 -4.13
N ILE A 177 15.13 18.84 -5.39
CA ILE A 177 14.05 19.40 -6.20
C ILE A 177 12.84 18.47 -6.06
N HIS A 178 11.75 19.00 -5.52
CA HIS A 178 10.50 18.27 -5.40
C HIS A 178 9.59 18.59 -6.59
N SER A 179 9.04 17.53 -7.19
CA SER A 179 8.06 17.61 -8.26
C SER A 179 6.82 16.78 -7.91
N ARG A 180 5.71 17.07 -8.57
CA ARG A 180 4.45 16.30 -8.49
C ARG A 180 4.07 15.81 -9.87
N ILE A 181 3.73 14.55 -10.01
CA ILE A 181 3.17 14.00 -11.25
C ILE A 181 1.65 14.12 -11.17
N ILE A 182 1.02 14.77 -12.14
CA ILE A 182 -0.43 14.86 -12.30
C ILE A 182 -0.74 14.35 -13.71
N GLU A 183 -1.49 13.24 -13.78
CA GLU A 183 -1.73 12.50 -15.03
C GLU A 183 -0.42 12.16 -15.75
N ARG A 184 -0.10 12.87 -16.84
CA ARG A 184 1.07 12.69 -17.69
C ARG A 184 2.05 13.87 -17.62
N ASN A 185 1.99 14.63 -16.54
CA ASN A 185 2.75 15.85 -16.36
C ASN A 185 3.51 15.84 -15.03
N LEU A 186 4.84 15.82 -15.09
CA LEU A 186 5.68 16.09 -13.94
C LEU A 186 5.84 17.60 -13.79
N ARG A 187 5.48 18.14 -12.62
CA ARG A 187 5.38 19.57 -12.37
C ARG A 187 6.18 20.00 -11.15
N ILE A 188 7.10 20.94 -11.35
CA ILE A 188 7.89 21.63 -10.33
C ILE A 188 7.26 23.02 -10.15
N ALA A 189 6.43 23.17 -9.12
CA ALA A 189 5.68 24.41 -8.87
C ALA A 189 6.16 25.18 -7.62
N ARG A 190 6.96 24.55 -6.75
CA ARG A 190 7.44 25.18 -5.51
C ARG A 190 8.58 26.16 -5.82
N ALA A 191 8.53 27.37 -5.25
CA ALA A 191 9.54 28.42 -5.48
C ALA A 191 10.97 27.93 -5.18
N GLU A 192 11.20 27.25 -4.06
CA GLU A 192 12.52 26.75 -3.69
C GLU A 192 13.02 25.66 -4.64
N SER A 193 12.15 24.74 -5.07
CA SER A 193 12.49 23.71 -6.05
C SER A 193 12.73 24.30 -7.45
N ILE A 194 12.00 25.35 -7.84
CA ILE A 194 12.24 26.09 -9.09
C ILE A 194 13.61 26.78 -9.04
N LYS A 195 13.98 27.37 -7.90
CA LYS A 195 15.31 27.99 -7.69
C LYS A 195 16.41 26.94 -7.77
N LYS A 196 16.28 25.83 -7.03
CA LYS A 196 17.22 24.69 -7.10
C LYS A 196 17.33 24.12 -8.51
N PHE A 197 16.21 24.02 -9.25
CA PHE A 197 16.20 23.62 -10.65
C PHE A 197 16.98 24.60 -11.52
N ALA A 198 16.79 25.91 -11.34
CA ALA A 198 17.52 26.94 -12.07
C ALA A 198 19.03 26.97 -11.75
N GLU A 199 19.40 26.66 -10.51
CA GLU A 199 20.80 26.62 -10.05
C GLU A 199 21.55 25.36 -10.51
N HIS A 200 20.92 24.19 -10.42
CA HIS A 200 21.62 22.90 -10.59
C HIS A 200 21.39 22.22 -11.94
N ILE A 201 20.27 22.50 -12.62
CA ILE A 201 19.85 21.79 -13.84
C ILE A 201 19.70 22.79 -15.00
N GLY A 202 18.73 23.70 -14.90
CA GLY A 202 18.45 24.72 -15.89
C GLY A 202 18.01 24.19 -17.26
N PHE A 203 17.73 25.13 -18.16
CA PHE A 203 17.51 24.88 -19.59
C PHE A 203 18.76 25.24 -20.39
N LYS A 204 18.84 24.83 -21.65
CA LYS A 204 19.96 25.12 -22.56
C LYS A 204 19.63 26.27 -23.52
N SER A 205 18.43 26.33 -24.11
CA SER A 205 18.09 27.42 -25.03
C SER A 205 17.98 28.78 -24.34
N VAL A 206 18.34 29.84 -25.05
CA VAL A 206 18.25 31.23 -24.58
C VAL A 206 16.81 31.59 -24.21
N LYS A 207 15.85 31.11 -24.99
CA LYS A 207 14.41 31.34 -24.80
C LYS A 207 13.89 30.73 -23.49
N LYS A 208 14.11 29.43 -23.25
CA LYS A 208 13.66 28.76 -22.02
C LYS A 208 14.42 29.24 -20.79
N LYS A 209 15.73 29.53 -20.92
CA LYS A 209 16.53 30.20 -19.87
C LYS A 209 15.92 31.56 -19.48
N GLY A 210 15.54 32.39 -20.45
CA GLY A 210 14.91 33.68 -20.19
C GLY A 210 13.59 33.55 -19.42
N LYS A 211 12.73 32.61 -19.83
CA LYS A 211 11.47 32.31 -19.12
C LYS A 211 11.69 31.79 -17.70
N LEU A 212 12.68 30.91 -17.50
CA LEU A 212 13.01 30.39 -16.17
C LEU A 212 13.56 31.50 -15.26
N LYS A 213 14.43 32.38 -15.77
CA LYS A 213 14.92 33.56 -15.01
C LYS A 213 13.77 34.47 -14.58
N GLN A 214 12.81 34.73 -15.48
CA GLN A 214 11.63 35.52 -15.14
C GLN A 214 10.77 34.83 -14.07
N LEU A 215 10.56 33.51 -14.21
CA LEU A 215 9.80 32.72 -13.24
C LEU A 215 10.46 32.74 -11.85
N VAL A 216 11.79 32.64 -11.77
CA VAL A 216 12.52 32.73 -10.49
C VAL A 216 12.31 34.11 -9.84
N LYS A 217 12.46 35.21 -10.61
CA LYS A 217 12.19 36.57 -10.12
C LYS A 217 10.76 36.73 -9.60
N ASP A 218 9.77 36.20 -10.33
CA ASP A 218 8.37 36.24 -9.93
C ASP A 218 8.11 35.44 -8.64
N CYS A 219 8.85 34.35 -8.42
CA CYS A 219 8.76 33.54 -7.20
C CYS A 219 9.40 34.21 -5.97
N GLU A 220 10.49 34.96 -6.16
CA GLU A 220 11.17 35.67 -5.06
C GLU A 220 10.28 36.78 -4.48
N LYS A 221 9.55 37.53 -5.33
CA LYS A 221 8.59 38.57 -4.89
C LYS A 221 7.43 38.05 -4.03
N LEU A 222 7.04 36.79 -4.19
CA LEU A 222 5.92 36.19 -3.44
C LEU A 222 6.33 35.64 -2.07
N ARG A 223 7.63 35.35 -1.89
CA ARG A 223 8.16 34.78 -0.65
C ARG A 223 8.19 35.80 0.49
N GLU A 224 8.24 37.09 0.17
CA GLU A 224 8.15 38.19 1.13
C GLU A 224 6.76 38.34 1.77
N GLN A 225 5.71 37.75 1.17
CA GLN A 225 4.32 37.94 1.62
C GLN A 225 3.69 36.74 2.34
N ASN A 226 4.38 35.60 2.47
CA ASN A 226 3.80 34.41 3.11
C ASN A 226 4.88 33.55 3.80
N ILE A 227 5.02 33.73 5.12
CA ILE A 227 5.86 32.90 5.97
C ILE A 227 5.01 31.75 6.51
N ARG A 228 4.86 30.67 5.73
CA ARG A 228 4.48 29.36 6.28
C ARG A 228 5.31 28.25 5.62
N GLY A 229 6.15 27.62 6.45
CA GLY A 229 6.84 26.36 6.19
C GLY A 229 8.20 26.48 5.51
N LYS A 230 9.30 26.46 6.29
CA LYS A 230 10.62 26.07 5.77
C LYS A 230 10.59 24.57 5.49
N GLN A 231 11.07 24.17 4.30
CA GLN A 231 11.21 22.76 3.98
C GLN A 231 12.34 22.16 4.83
N LEU A 232 12.02 21.22 5.71
CA LEU A 232 13.01 20.42 6.43
C LEU A 232 13.43 19.28 5.51
N SER A 233 14.65 19.34 5.01
CA SER A 233 15.28 18.25 4.27
C SER A 233 16.70 18.11 4.77
N GLU A 234 17.07 16.91 5.19
CA GLU A 234 18.41 16.61 5.67
C GLU A 234 19.21 15.89 4.59
N ARG A 235 20.49 16.23 4.47
CA ARG A 235 21.34 15.74 3.39
C ARG A 235 21.99 14.44 3.83
N VAL A 236 21.75 13.35 3.09
CA VAL A 236 22.49 12.11 3.28
C VAL A 236 23.97 12.36 2.98
N VAL A 237 24.80 12.35 4.02
CA VAL A 237 26.21 12.76 3.96
C VAL A 237 27.09 11.62 3.43
N LEU A 238 26.69 10.38 3.68
CA LEU A 238 27.51 9.20 3.43
C LEU A 238 26.63 7.96 3.47
N VAL A 239 26.80 7.06 2.49
CA VAL A 239 26.25 5.70 2.54
C VAL A 239 27.44 4.76 2.53
N ARG A 240 27.69 4.06 3.65
CA ARG A 240 28.72 3.03 3.75
C ARG A 240 28.04 1.67 3.79
N LYS A 241 28.67 0.67 3.17
CA LYS A 241 28.27 -0.74 3.34
C LYS A 241 28.61 -1.13 4.79
N ALA A 242 27.60 -1.19 5.65
CA ALA A 242 27.76 -1.35 7.10
C ALA A 242 27.74 -2.82 7.57
N GLY A 243 27.73 -3.79 6.63
CA GLY A 243 27.44 -5.19 6.93
C GLY A 243 25.94 -5.48 6.90
N TYR A 244 25.56 -6.71 7.26
CA TYR A 244 24.18 -7.09 7.48
C TYR A 244 23.84 -6.88 8.96
N SER A 245 22.71 -6.23 9.23
CA SER A 245 22.15 -6.01 10.58
C SER A 245 20.63 -5.99 10.45
N ASP A 246 19.93 -6.49 11.46
CA ASP A 246 18.47 -6.34 11.55
C ASP A 246 18.13 -4.86 11.80
N VAL A 247 17.13 -4.33 11.07
CA VAL A 247 16.62 -2.95 11.21
C VAL A 247 15.10 -2.97 11.41
N PHE A 248 14.57 -2.03 12.18
CA PHE A 248 13.12 -1.85 12.44
C PHE A 248 12.66 -0.45 11.99
N ASP A 249 11.40 -0.33 11.56
CA ASP A 249 10.92 0.73 10.67
C ASP A 249 10.15 1.90 11.34
N VAL A 250 10.09 3.05 10.65
CA VAL A 250 9.43 4.31 11.09
C VAL A 250 8.13 4.53 10.32
N GLU A 251 7.05 4.96 10.99
CA GLU A 251 5.71 5.04 10.36
C GLU A 251 5.05 6.44 10.32
N VAL A 252 4.18 6.68 9.31
CA VAL A 252 3.48 7.96 9.07
C VAL A 252 1.97 7.74 8.86
N PRO A 253 1.08 8.60 9.39
CA PRO A 253 -0.33 8.24 9.52
C PRO A 253 -1.20 8.41 8.26
N LYS A 254 -2.27 7.59 8.20
CA LYS A 254 -3.35 7.40 7.20
C LYS A 254 -3.19 6.22 6.24
N SER A 255 -1.99 5.93 5.73
CA SER A 255 -1.81 4.84 4.77
C SER A 255 -1.18 3.59 5.36
N HIS A 256 -0.56 3.64 6.55
CA HIS A 256 0.31 2.57 7.07
C HIS A 256 1.36 2.09 6.05
N ARG A 257 1.64 2.92 5.04
CA ARG A 257 2.64 2.73 4.00
C ARG A 257 3.25 4.09 3.75
N PHE A 258 4.57 4.21 3.79
CA PHE A 258 5.21 5.33 3.14
C PHE A 258 6.15 4.83 2.05
N ILE A 259 6.03 5.44 0.87
CA ILE A 259 6.92 5.17 -0.25
C ILE A 259 8.06 6.18 -0.13
N ALA A 260 9.18 5.73 0.43
CA ALA A 260 10.46 6.40 0.23
C ALA A 260 11.06 5.84 -1.06
N ASN A 261 10.98 6.60 -2.14
CA ASN A 261 11.82 6.36 -3.31
C ASN A 261 11.70 4.95 -3.93
N GLY A 262 10.51 4.36 -3.90
CA GLY A 262 10.22 3.08 -4.54
C GLY A 262 10.32 1.85 -3.62
N ILE A 263 10.63 2.02 -2.33
CA ILE A 263 10.57 0.95 -1.33
C ILE A 263 9.36 1.19 -0.43
N VAL A 264 8.65 0.11 -0.07
CA VAL A 264 7.41 0.11 0.70
C VAL A 264 7.67 -0.45 2.09
N SER A 265 7.17 0.23 3.12
CA SER A 265 7.30 -0.17 4.53
C SER A 265 6.00 0.10 5.31
N HIS A 266 5.63 -0.79 6.26
CA HIS A 266 4.37 -0.80 7.03
C HIS A 266 4.59 -0.95 8.54
N ASN A 267 3.77 -0.30 9.37
CA ASN A 267 3.64 -0.57 10.80
C ASN A 267 2.15 -0.55 11.29
N THR A 268 1.75 -1.66 11.85
CA THR A 268 1.09 -1.62 13.14
C THR A 268 1.73 -2.78 13.85
N ALA A 269 1.88 -2.70 15.17
CA ALA A 269 2.38 -3.85 15.93
C ALA A 269 1.55 -5.12 15.68
N LYS A 270 0.37 -5.03 15.05
CA LYS A 270 -0.40 -6.16 14.48
C LYS A 270 0.46 -7.10 13.64
N SER A 271 1.16 -6.61 12.62
CA SER A 271 2.02 -7.45 11.76
C SER A 271 3.19 -8.03 12.58
N GLN A 272 3.79 -7.23 13.45
CA GLN A 272 4.87 -7.66 14.34
C GLN A 272 4.40 -8.72 15.35
N LEU A 273 3.16 -8.61 15.84
CA LEU A 273 2.51 -9.55 16.74
C LEU A 273 2.26 -10.88 16.01
N LEU A 274 1.73 -10.84 14.78
CA LEU A 274 1.55 -12.02 13.96
C LEU A 274 2.87 -12.76 13.73
N GLN A 275 3.93 -12.03 13.38
CA GLN A 275 5.27 -12.61 13.21
C GLN A 275 5.85 -13.14 14.52
N TYR A 276 5.63 -12.45 15.63
CA TYR A 276 6.08 -12.93 16.94
C TYR A 276 5.37 -14.23 17.34
N VAL A 277 4.06 -14.29 17.17
CA VAL A 277 3.26 -15.51 17.40
C VAL A 277 3.67 -16.63 16.45
N GLN A 278 4.04 -16.31 15.19
CA GLN A 278 4.60 -17.29 14.26
C GLN A 278 5.83 -17.98 14.82
N MET A 279 6.74 -17.22 15.42
CA MET A 279 7.99 -17.76 15.99
C MET A 279 7.74 -18.61 17.24
N LEU A 280 6.68 -18.30 18.00
CA LEU A 280 6.28 -19.04 19.18
C LEU A 280 5.51 -20.33 18.85
N SER A 281 4.73 -20.33 17.77
CA SER A 281 3.97 -21.50 17.36
C SER A 281 4.90 -22.61 16.85
N PRO A 282 4.77 -23.86 17.33
CA PRO A 282 5.54 -24.99 16.82
C PRO A 282 5.37 -25.21 15.31
N LYS A 283 4.19 -24.86 14.79
CA LYS A 283 3.82 -24.96 13.38
C LYS A 283 3.04 -23.70 12.99
N GLY A 284 3.78 -22.61 12.72
CA GLY A 284 3.23 -21.30 12.36
C GLY A 284 3.52 -20.93 10.90
N ILE A 285 2.48 -20.70 10.12
CA ILE A 285 2.59 -20.19 8.73
C ILE A 285 2.08 -18.76 8.71
N TYR A 286 2.88 -17.84 8.17
CA TYR A 286 2.50 -16.44 7.99
C TYR A 286 2.19 -16.17 6.52
N VAL A 287 1.10 -15.46 6.27
CA VAL A 287 0.58 -15.13 4.95
C VAL A 287 0.10 -13.68 4.94
N SER A 288 0.33 -12.96 3.86
CA SER A 288 -0.29 -11.64 3.64
C SER A 288 -1.42 -11.76 2.62
N GLY A 289 -2.61 -11.29 3.00
CA GLY A 289 -3.86 -11.40 2.26
C GLY A 289 -3.84 -10.76 0.86
N LYS A 290 -2.93 -9.81 0.61
CA LYS A 290 -2.73 -9.23 -0.73
C LYS A 290 -1.83 -10.09 -1.64
N SER A 291 -0.91 -10.85 -1.05
CA SER A 291 0.08 -11.66 -1.77
C SER A 291 -0.35 -13.12 -1.95
N SER A 292 -1.37 -13.55 -1.20
CA SER A 292 -1.90 -14.90 -1.25
C SER A 292 -3.16 -14.96 -2.10
N SER A 293 -3.05 -15.63 -3.25
CA SER A 293 -4.23 -16.04 -4.01
C SER A 293 -4.90 -17.25 -3.35
N ALA A 294 -6.13 -17.57 -3.75
CA ALA A 294 -6.89 -18.73 -3.31
C ALA A 294 -6.07 -20.01 -3.52
N ALA A 295 -5.37 -20.07 -4.66
CA ALA A 295 -4.34 -21.05 -4.97
C ALA A 295 -3.23 -21.16 -3.89
N GLY A 296 -2.66 -20.02 -3.48
CA GLY A 296 -1.64 -19.95 -2.43
C GLY A 296 -2.15 -20.27 -1.02
N LEU A 297 -3.45 -20.13 -0.75
CA LEU A 297 -4.07 -20.48 0.54
C LEU A 297 -4.49 -21.95 0.62
N THR A 298 -4.98 -22.52 -0.49
CA THR A 298 -5.62 -23.85 -0.56
C THR A 298 -4.67 -24.93 -1.07
N ALA A 299 -4.81 -25.35 -2.32
CA ALA A 299 -3.86 -26.18 -3.04
C ALA A 299 -3.94 -25.87 -4.54
N THR A 300 -2.82 -26.04 -5.23
CA THR A 300 -2.69 -25.86 -6.67
C THR A 300 -2.31 -27.14 -7.37
N ALA A 301 -2.84 -27.36 -8.57
CA ALA A 301 -2.36 -28.39 -9.46
C ALA A 301 -1.28 -27.79 -10.36
N GLU A 302 -0.06 -28.30 -10.27
CA GLU A 302 1.05 -27.93 -11.14
C GLU A 302 1.50 -29.14 -11.95
N LYS A 303 1.88 -28.90 -13.20
CA LYS A 303 2.42 -29.95 -14.06
C LYS A 303 3.85 -30.25 -13.58
N ASP A 304 4.15 -31.53 -13.38
CA ASP A 304 5.49 -31.92 -12.97
C ASP A 304 6.46 -31.78 -14.15
N ASP A 305 7.47 -30.92 -13.98
CA ASP A 305 8.52 -30.68 -14.97
C ASP A 305 9.58 -31.80 -14.98
N PHE A 306 9.63 -32.65 -13.94
CA PHE A 306 10.63 -33.71 -13.77
C PHE A 306 10.07 -35.14 -14.00
N GLY A 307 8.76 -35.28 -14.23
CA GLY A 307 8.07 -36.55 -14.49
C GLY A 307 7.50 -36.70 -15.92
N GLU A 308 6.63 -37.69 -16.14
CA GLU A 308 5.93 -37.96 -17.43
C GLU A 308 4.91 -36.86 -17.84
N GLY A 309 5.01 -35.65 -17.29
CA GLY A 309 4.07 -34.56 -17.53
C GLY A 309 2.72 -34.71 -16.81
N GLY A 310 2.67 -35.51 -15.74
CA GLY A 310 1.51 -35.66 -14.86
C GLY A 310 1.21 -34.40 -14.04
N TRP A 311 -0.03 -34.28 -13.58
CA TRP A 311 -0.44 -33.23 -12.65
C TRP A 311 -0.10 -33.62 -11.21
N THR A 312 0.46 -32.69 -10.44
CA THR A 312 0.77 -32.86 -9.02
C THR A 312 0.10 -31.77 -8.20
N LEU A 313 -0.38 -32.10 -7.01
CA LEU A 313 -0.97 -31.12 -6.10
C LEU A 313 0.07 -30.55 -5.15
N LYS A 314 0.20 -29.22 -5.11
CA LYS A 314 0.97 -28.49 -4.11
C LYS A 314 0.04 -27.90 -3.06
N ALA A 315 0.35 -28.17 -1.80
CA ALA A 315 -0.38 -27.62 -0.66
C ALA A 315 -0.08 -26.12 -0.48
N GLY A 316 -1.14 -25.34 -0.30
CA GLY A 316 -1.11 -23.93 0.07
C GLY A 316 -1.04 -23.72 1.58
N ALA A 317 -1.06 -22.47 2.01
CA ALA A 317 -0.71 -22.07 3.36
C ALA A 317 -1.61 -22.67 4.47
N LEU A 318 -2.93 -22.77 4.26
CA LEU A 318 -3.85 -23.32 5.27
C LEU A 318 -3.67 -24.82 5.44
N VAL A 319 -3.47 -25.53 4.32
CA VAL A 319 -3.18 -26.97 4.32
C VAL A 319 -1.83 -27.24 4.98
N LEU A 320 -0.81 -26.43 4.65
CA LEU A 320 0.50 -26.51 5.30
C LEU A 320 0.42 -26.22 6.79
N ALA A 321 -0.47 -25.33 7.23
CA ALA A 321 -0.67 -24.96 8.62
C ALA A 321 -1.53 -25.96 9.43
N ALA A 322 -2.05 -27.03 8.82
CA ALA A 322 -2.96 -27.99 9.50
C ALA A 322 -2.40 -28.50 10.84
N GLY A 323 -3.22 -28.46 11.90
CA GLY A 323 -2.81 -28.77 13.27
C GLY A 323 -1.91 -27.72 13.95
N GLY A 324 -1.66 -26.60 13.30
CA GLY A 324 -0.83 -25.48 13.76
C GLY A 324 -1.61 -24.17 13.80
N MET A 325 -0.92 -23.08 13.45
CA MET A 325 -1.51 -21.74 13.33
C MET A 325 -1.23 -21.13 11.96
N ALA A 326 -2.24 -20.50 11.38
CA ALA A 326 -2.15 -19.68 10.19
C ALA A 326 -2.35 -18.21 10.57
N MET A 327 -1.32 -17.40 10.36
CA MET A 327 -1.35 -15.97 10.61
C MET A 327 -1.59 -15.24 9.29
N ILE A 328 -2.68 -14.49 9.21
CA ILE A 328 -3.09 -13.78 7.99
C ILE A 328 -3.06 -12.28 8.24
N ASP A 329 -2.16 -11.58 7.57
CA ASP A 329 -2.06 -10.12 7.61
C ASP A 329 -2.85 -9.48 6.46
N GLU A 330 -3.24 -8.21 6.59
CA GLU A 330 -4.08 -7.49 5.63
C GLU A 330 -5.32 -8.29 5.20
N PHE A 331 -6.01 -8.91 6.15
CA PHE A 331 -7.18 -9.76 5.91
C PHE A 331 -8.30 -9.01 5.15
N ASP A 332 -8.41 -7.70 5.35
CA ASP A 332 -9.36 -6.84 4.63
C ASP A 332 -9.07 -6.75 3.11
N LYS A 333 -7.84 -7.03 2.68
CA LYS A 333 -7.38 -6.91 1.28
C LYS A 333 -7.46 -8.20 0.47
N MET A 334 -8.00 -9.27 1.04
CA MET A 334 -8.23 -10.53 0.33
C MET A 334 -9.31 -10.38 -0.74
N GLY A 335 -9.12 -11.02 -1.89
CA GLY A 335 -10.13 -11.07 -2.95
C GLY A 335 -11.30 -12.00 -2.59
N ASP A 336 -12.39 -11.93 -3.35
CA ASP A 336 -13.60 -12.71 -3.07
C ASP A 336 -13.39 -14.23 -3.23
N GLU A 337 -12.56 -14.67 -4.18
CA GLU A 337 -12.19 -16.09 -4.33
C GLU A 337 -11.39 -16.62 -3.12
N ASP A 338 -10.47 -15.81 -2.61
CA ASP A 338 -9.64 -16.14 -1.44
C ASP A 338 -10.52 -16.27 -0.19
N ARG A 339 -11.50 -15.36 -0.05
CA ARG A 339 -12.49 -15.38 1.03
C ARG A 339 -13.40 -16.61 0.97
N SER A 340 -13.83 -17.02 -0.22
CA SER A 340 -14.61 -18.26 -0.41
C SER A 340 -13.85 -19.50 0.04
N SER A 341 -12.57 -19.58 -0.31
CA SER A 341 -11.69 -20.67 0.12
C SER A 341 -11.48 -20.71 1.64
N MET A 342 -11.36 -19.54 2.27
CA MET A 342 -11.31 -19.42 3.73
C MET A 342 -12.61 -19.85 4.40
N HIS A 343 -13.76 -19.52 3.79
CA HIS A 343 -15.06 -19.93 4.31
C HIS A 343 -15.18 -21.44 4.44
N GLU A 344 -14.75 -22.17 3.41
CA GLU A 344 -14.71 -23.62 3.41
C GLU A 344 -13.80 -24.13 4.54
N ALA A 345 -12.55 -23.67 4.57
CA ALA A 345 -11.56 -24.10 5.56
C ALA A 345 -11.99 -23.81 7.02
N MET A 346 -12.65 -22.68 7.27
CA MET A 346 -13.14 -22.31 8.61
C MET A 346 -14.41 -23.05 9.02
N GLU A 347 -15.22 -23.52 8.06
CA GLU A 347 -16.48 -24.21 8.35
C GLU A 347 -16.28 -25.71 8.52
N SER A 348 -15.67 -26.37 7.54
CA SER A 348 -15.50 -27.83 7.53
C SER A 348 -14.16 -28.27 8.12
N GLN A 349 -13.22 -27.35 8.35
CA GLN A 349 -11.82 -27.67 8.69
C GLN A 349 -11.10 -28.52 7.63
N GLU A 350 -11.66 -28.56 6.42
CA GLU A 350 -11.17 -29.31 5.27
C GLU A 350 -11.25 -28.43 4.02
N ILE A 351 -10.42 -28.75 3.02
CA ILE A 351 -10.41 -28.08 1.72
C ILE A 351 -10.53 -29.16 0.66
N HIS A 352 -11.61 -29.09 -0.13
CA HIS A 352 -11.88 -30.00 -1.21
C HIS A 352 -11.34 -29.43 -2.52
N VAL A 353 -10.45 -30.18 -3.17
CA VAL A 353 -9.78 -29.75 -4.40
C VAL A 353 -10.11 -30.73 -5.51
N ALA A 354 -10.83 -30.23 -6.51
CA ALA A 354 -11.11 -30.93 -7.75
C ALA A 354 -10.49 -30.16 -8.93
N LYS A 355 -9.23 -30.44 -9.26
CA LYS A 355 -8.47 -29.74 -10.32
C LYS A 355 -7.65 -30.72 -11.14
N ALA A 356 -7.60 -30.49 -12.46
CA ALA A 356 -6.81 -31.27 -13.41
C ALA A 356 -7.03 -32.80 -13.31
N GLY A 357 -8.27 -33.23 -13.06
CA GLY A 357 -8.64 -34.64 -12.92
C GLY A 357 -8.30 -35.26 -11.56
N ILE A 358 -7.72 -34.50 -10.63
CA ILE A 358 -7.41 -34.95 -9.28
C ILE A 358 -8.50 -34.43 -8.33
N ILE A 359 -9.15 -35.36 -7.63
CA ILE A 359 -10.11 -35.08 -6.57
C ILE A 359 -9.45 -35.49 -5.25
N ALA A 360 -9.15 -34.52 -4.39
CA ALA A 360 -8.51 -34.75 -3.10
C ALA A 360 -9.13 -33.85 -2.03
N THR A 361 -9.12 -34.32 -0.79
CA THR A 361 -9.52 -33.52 0.38
C THR A 361 -8.31 -33.35 1.28
N PHE A 362 -8.00 -32.10 1.62
CA PHE A 362 -6.90 -31.77 2.53
C PHE A 362 -7.44 -31.30 3.87
N LYS A 363 -6.81 -31.74 4.95
CA LYS A 363 -7.08 -31.19 6.28
C LYS A 363 -6.59 -29.75 6.35
N ALA A 364 -7.42 -28.86 6.87
CA ALA A 364 -7.14 -27.43 7.04
C ALA A 364 -7.51 -26.94 8.45
N ASN A 365 -7.45 -27.83 9.43
CA ASN A 365 -7.76 -27.59 10.85
C ASN A 365 -6.70 -26.72 11.58
N ALA A 366 -6.24 -25.66 10.93
CA ALA A 366 -5.33 -24.68 11.48
C ALA A 366 -6.10 -23.63 12.29
N SER A 367 -5.56 -23.19 13.44
CA SER A 367 -6.11 -22.03 14.14
C SER A 367 -5.71 -20.75 13.41
N ILE A 368 -6.67 -19.89 13.11
CA ILE A 368 -6.45 -18.68 12.31
C ILE A 368 -6.30 -17.47 13.22
N LEU A 369 -5.22 -16.72 13.03
CA LEU A 369 -5.01 -15.42 13.66
C LEU A 369 -4.90 -14.37 12.56
N ALA A 370 -5.93 -13.53 12.42
CA ALA A 370 -6.02 -12.55 11.36
C ALA A 370 -5.82 -11.13 11.87
N ALA A 371 -5.09 -10.31 11.11
CA ALA A 371 -5.03 -8.87 11.28
C ALA A 371 -5.73 -8.18 10.10
N ALA A 372 -6.65 -7.28 10.41
CA ALA A 372 -7.34 -6.45 9.44
C ALA A 372 -7.14 -4.97 9.74
N ASN A 373 -7.26 -4.15 8.70
CA ASN A 373 -7.31 -2.69 8.82
C ASN A 373 -8.74 -2.19 8.63
N PRO A 374 -9.16 -1.13 9.33
CA PRO A 374 -10.43 -0.46 9.06
C PRO A 374 -10.39 0.20 7.67
N LYS A 375 -11.56 0.37 7.03
CA LYS A 375 -11.72 0.88 5.66
C LYS A 375 -10.89 2.14 5.34
N TYR A 376 -10.81 3.07 6.30
CA TYR A 376 -10.11 4.36 6.13
C TYR A 376 -8.77 4.43 6.89
N GLY A 377 -8.24 3.29 7.32
CA GLY A 377 -6.95 3.18 8.03
C GLY A 377 -6.99 3.60 9.51
N ARG A 378 -8.08 4.21 9.98
CA ARG A 378 -8.32 4.51 11.40
C ARG A 378 -9.76 4.21 11.76
N PHE A 379 -10.02 3.91 13.03
CA PHE A 379 -11.37 3.78 13.55
C PHE A 379 -11.98 5.17 13.73
N ASP A 380 -13.16 5.40 13.16
CA ASP A 380 -14.03 6.50 13.51
C ASP A 380 -14.73 6.20 14.84
N PRO A 381 -14.60 7.05 15.87
CA PRO A 381 -15.30 6.86 17.14
C PRO A 381 -16.83 6.92 17.05
N ASN A 382 -17.37 7.56 16.01
CA ASN A 382 -18.81 7.75 15.83
C ASN A 382 -19.47 6.61 15.05
N GLU A 383 -18.68 5.73 14.43
CA GLU A 383 -19.16 4.54 13.76
C GLU A 383 -18.81 3.28 14.56
N LEU A 384 -19.57 2.21 14.34
CA LEU A 384 -19.32 0.93 14.96
C LEU A 384 -18.09 0.23 14.38
N PRO A 385 -17.20 -0.35 15.21
CA PRO A 385 -16.04 -1.08 14.70
C PRO A 385 -16.40 -2.19 13.71
N ALA A 386 -17.48 -2.94 13.95
CA ALA A 386 -17.95 -4.00 13.04
C ALA A 386 -18.22 -3.51 11.61
N ALA A 387 -18.87 -2.35 11.46
CA ALA A 387 -19.21 -1.76 10.16
C ALA A 387 -17.98 -1.21 9.42
N GLN A 388 -16.94 -0.88 10.17
CA GLN A 388 -15.70 -0.28 9.66
C GLN A 388 -14.70 -1.31 9.13
N PHE A 389 -14.92 -2.61 9.38
CA PHE A 389 -14.16 -3.69 8.74
C PHE A 389 -14.75 -4.02 7.36
N GLU A 390 -13.88 -4.24 6.37
CA GLU A 390 -14.29 -4.70 5.04
C GLU A 390 -14.39 -6.24 5.01
N ILE A 391 -15.09 -6.83 5.98
CA ILE A 391 -15.22 -8.28 6.16
C ILE A 391 -16.71 -8.65 6.16
N PRO A 392 -17.14 -9.61 5.34
CA PRO A 392 -18.51 -10.11 5.36
C PRO A 392 -18.92 -10.64 6.76
N PRO A 393 -20.15 -10.36 7.24
CA PRO A 393 -20.61 -10.85 8.54
C PRO A 393 -20.59 -12.39 8.67
N THR A 394 -20.71 -13.10 7.55
CA THR A 394 -20.55 -14.56 7.47
C THR A 394 -19.17 -15.02 7.93
N ILE A 395 -18.08 -14.31 7.58
CA ILE A 395 -16.74 -14.62 8.09
C ILE A 395 -16.58 -14.12 9.52
N MET A 396 -17.08 -12.91 9.80
CA MET A 396 -16.94 -12.28 11.12
C MET A 396 -17.50 -13.17 12.23
N SER A 397 -18.68 -13.76 12.01
CA SER A 397 -19.33 -14.73 12.92
C SER A 397 -18.63 -16.09 13.05
N ARG A 398 -17.56 -16.36 12.28
CA ARG A 398 -16.72 -17.56 12.42
C ARG A 398 -15.49 -17.33 13.30
N PHE A 399 -15.17 -16.09 13.64
CA PHE A 399 -14.13 -15.80 14.62
C PHE A 399 -14.71 -15.87 16.04
N ASP A 400 -14.03 -16.62 16.91
CA ASP A 400 -14.45 -16.75 18.32
C ASP A 400 -14.24 -15.46 19.11
N LEU A 401 -13.19 -14.71 18.77
CA LEU A 401 -12.81 -13.46 19.42
C LEU A 401 -12.33 -12.46 18.38
N ILE A 402 -12.85 -11.23 18.47
CA ILE A 402 -12.40 -10.09 17.65
C ILE A 402 -12.03 -8.95 18.59
N PHE A 403 -10.84 -8.39 18.41
CA PHE A 403 -10.31 -7.31 19.24
C PHE A 403 -10.03 -6.08 18.39
N PRO A 404 -10.84 -4.99 18.49
CA PRO A 404 -10.52 -3.75 17.82
C PRO A 404 -9.38 -3.04 18.57
N ILE A 405 -8.21 -2.94 17.93
CA ILE A 405 -7.07 -2.20 18.46
C ILE A 405 -7.22 -0.74 18.03
N LYS A 406 -7.68 0.11 18.95
CA LYS A 406 -7.87 1.55 18.74
C LYS A 406 -6.58 2.30 19.11
N ASP A 407 -6.16 3.21 18.24
CA ASP A 407 -5.06 4.14 18.51
C ASP A 407 -5.60 5.36 19.27
N VAL A 408 -5.58 5.28 20.60
CA VAL A 408 -6.04 6.35 21.50
C VAL A 408 -4.82 7.08 22.05
N LEU A 409 -4.75 8.39 21.83
CA LEU A 409 -3.68 9.23 22.36
C LEU A 409 -3.71 9.22 23.89
N ASP A 410 -2.66 8.69 24.50
CA ASP A 410 -2.48 8.63 25.95
C ASP A 410 -1.01 8.94 26.25
N GLU A 411 -0.75 10.14 26.74
CA GLU A 411 0.60 10.64 26.99
C GLU A 411 1.43 9.69 27.86
N LYS A 412 0.80 9.01 28.83
CA LYS A 412 1.51 8.08 29.71
C LYS A 412 1.93 6.82 28.95
N ARG A 413 1.00 6.20 28.22
CA ARG A 413 1.29 5.00 27.42
C ARG A 413 2.24 5.28 26.27
N ASP A 414 2.09 6.42 25.61
CA ASP A 414 2.94 6.87 24.52
C ASP A 414 4.37 7.11 25.01
N ARG A 415 4.53 7.69 26.21
CA ARG A 415 5.84 7.85 26.87
C ARG A 415 6.46 6.49 27.20
N GLU A 416 5.72 5.59 27.83
CA GLU A 416 6.20 4.23 28.16
C GLU A 416 6.62 3.45 26.91
N MET A 417 5.84 3.56 25.83
CA MET A 417 6.15 2.95 24.53
C MET A 417 7.40 3.57 23.89
N ALA A 418 7.49 4.90 23.86
CA ALA A 418 8.66 5.61 23.32
C ALA A 418 9.93 5.25 24.10
N ASP A 419 9.87 5.25 25.44
CA ASP A 419 10.98 4.88 26.30
C ASP A 419 11.42 3.42 26.04
N HIS A 420 10.47 2.49 25.89
CA HIS A 420 10.78 1.10 25.57
C HIS A 420 11.44 0.95 24.20
N ILE A 421 10.90 1.60 23.16
CA ILE A 421 11.45 1.57 21.78
C ILE A 421 12.86 2.18 21.74
N LEU A 422 13.04 3.36 22.32
CA LEU A 422 14.33 4.06 22.35
C LEU A 422 15.37 3.26 23.15
N THR A 423 14.98 2.68 24.28
CA THR A 423 15.86 1.83 25.08
C THR A 423 16.27 0.56 24.31
N SER A 424 15.35 -0.06 23.59
CA SER A 424 15.61 -1.22 22.72
C SER A 424 16.64 -0.90 21.63
N HIS A 425 16.42 0.20 20.89
CA HIS A 425 17.34 0.64 19.84
C HIS A 425 18.71 1.03 20.38
N PHE A 426 18.74 1.75 21.50
CA PHE A 426 19.98 2.16 22.14
C PHE A 426 20.80 0.95 22.60
N THR A 427 20.16 -0.01 23.28
CA THR A 427 20.80 -1.24 23.77
C THR A 427 21.36 -2.08 22.62
N SER A 428 20.60 -2.21 21.52
CA SER A 428 21.05 -2.91 20.30
C SER A 428 22.26 -2.22 19.65
N GLY A 429 22.27 -0.88 19.62
CA GLY A 429 23.40 -0.10 19.13
C GLY A 429 24.64 -0.17 20.01
N MET A 430 24.48 -0.27 21.33
CA MET A 430 25.60 -0.45 22.27
C MET A 430 26.30 -1.80 22.04
N LYS A 431 25.57 -2.88 21.79
CA LYS A 431 26.15 -4.21 21.52
C LYS A 431 27.11 -4.22 20.32
N LEU A 432 26.86 -3.34 19.34
CA LEU A 432 27.68 -3.22 18.13
C LEU A 432 28.96 -2.39 18.34
N LYS A 433 29.02 -1.58 19.40
CA LYS A 433 30.17 -0.72 19.71
C LYS A 433 30.89 -1.24 20.96
N LYS A 434 32.16 -1.64 20.82
CA LYS A 434 33.00 -2.16 21.92
C LYS A 434 33.35 -1.14 23.02
N ASP A 435 32.89 0.10 22.90
CA ASP A 435 33.22 1.20 23.82
C ASP A 435 32.35 1.23 25.08
N TYR A 436 31.31 0.37 25.16
CA TYR A 436 30.36 0.37 26.26
C TYR A 436 30.59 -0.77 27.25
N ASN A 437 30.33 -0.49 28.53
CA ASN A 437 30.44 -1.46 29.60
C ASN A 437 29.37 -2.57 29.48
N VAL A 438 29.78 -3.83 29.60
CA VAL A 438 28.93 -5.01 29.42
C VAL A 438 27.79 -5.04 30.45
N ALA A 439 28.06 -4.63 31.69
CA ALA A 439 27.07 -4.61 32.77
C ALA A 439 25.90 -3.64 32.48
N ASP A 440 26.19 -2.49 31.86
CA ASP A 440 25.17 -1.50 31.48
C ASP A 440 24.28 -1.99 30.33
N ILE A 441 24.87 -2.78 29.41
CA ILE A 441 24.14 -3.42 28.30
C ILE A 441 23.19 -4.47 28.86
N GLU A 442 23.66 -5.35 29.75
CA GLU A 442 22.84 -6.42 30.35
C GLU A 442 21.67 -5.87 31.19
N ALA A 443 21.92 -4.82 31.98
CA ALA A 443 20.88 -4.20 32.81
C ALA A 443 19.74 -3.58 31.98
N ARG A 444 20.08 -2.96 30.83
CA ARG A 444 19.09 -2.38 29.91
C ARG A 444 18.41 -3.44 29.07
N GLU A 445 19.13 -4.48 28.69
CA GLU A 445 18.58 -5.61 27.94
C GLU A 445 17.49 -6.35 28.73
N LYS A 446 17.70 -6.60 30.03
CA LYS A 446 16.69 -7.19 30.91
C LYS A 446 15.40 -6.37 31.02
N ARG A 447 15.45 -5.05 30.77
CA ARG A 447 14.25 -4.19 30.76
C ARG A 447 13.46 -4.27 29.44
N VAL A 448 14.13 -4.66 28.35
CA VAL A 448 13.53 -4.69 27.00
C VAL A 448 13.05 -6.09 26.64
N GLN A 449 13.79 -7.13 27.05
CA GLN A 449 13.40 -8.50 26.75
C GLN A 449 12.15 -8.92 27.53
N PRO A 450 11.30 -9.77 26.94
CA PRO A 450 10.18 -10.36 27.66
C PRO A 450 10.70 -11.16 28.85
N ILE A 451 9.92 -11.14 29.95
CA ILE A 451 10.24 -11.85 31.20
C ILE A 451 10.45 -13.35 30.95
N ILE A 452 9.72 -13.91 29.99
CA ILE A 452 9.78 -15.32 29.62
C ILE A 452 10.54 -15.42 28.29
N ASP A 453 11.57 -16.26 28.29
CA ASP A 453 12.31 -16.60 27.08
C ASP A 453 11.39 -17.25 26.02
N LYS A 454 11.62 -16.93 24.75
CA LYS A 454 10.79 -17.42 23.65
C LYS A 454 10.90 -18.94 23.48
N GLY A 455 12.10 -19.50 23.67
CA GLY A 455 12.34 -20.93 23.58
C GLY A 455 11.62 -21.67 24.71
N LEU A 456 11.71 -21.16 25.94
CA LEU A 456 10.97 -21.70 27.08
C LEU A 456 9.46 -21.66 26.83
N LEU A 457 8.91 -20.52 26.37
CA LEU A 457 7.49 -20.37 26.09
C LEU A 457 7.02 -21.33 24.98
N ARG A 458 7.79 -21.46 23.90
CA ARG A 458 7.50 -22.40 22.80
C ARG A 458 7.48 -23.85 23.28
N ASN A 459 8.47 -24.25 24.08
CA ASN A 459 8.54 -25.59 24.64
C ASN A 459 7.40 -25.85 25.62
N TYR A 460 7.02 -24.86 26.43
CA TYR A 460 5.89 -24.93 27.33
C TYR A 460 4.57 -25.14 26.57
N ILE A 461 4.33 -24.37 25.50
CA ILE A 461 3.14 -24.52 24.64
C ILE A 461 3.11 -25.91 23.99
N ALA A 462 4.24 -26.39 23.47
CA ALA A 462 4.33 -27.72 22.88
C ALA A 462 4.04 -28.82 23.90
N TYR A 463 4.63 -28.72 25.10
CA TYR A 463 4.41 -29.66 26.20
C TYR A 463 2.95 -29.70 26.65
N ALA A 464 2.32 -28.54 26.83
CA ALA A 464 0.92 -28.42 27.22
C ALA A 464 -0.02 -29.07 26.18
N ARG A 465 0.26 -28.86 24.88
CA ARG A 465 -0.56 -29.40 23.78
C ARG A 465 -0.47 -30.91 23.63
N ILE A 466 0.67 -31.52 23.95
CA ILE A 466 0.91 -32.96 23.79
C ILE A 466 0.37 -33.74 24.98
N ASN A 467 0.57 -33.24 26.21
CA ASN A 467 0.35 -34.03 27.42
C ASN A 467 -1.02 -33.82 28.08
N TYR A 468 -1.73 -32.72 27.78
CA TYR A 468 -2.97 -32.37 28.48
C TYR A 468 -4.16 -32.27 27.52
N SER A 469 -5.24 -32.97 27.87
CA SER A 469 -6.54 -32.95 27.18
C SER A 469 -7.66 -32.78 28.21
N PRO A 470 -7.95 -31.54 28.62
CA PRO A 470 -8.82 -31.29 29.76
C PRO A 470 -10.28 -31.61 29.46
N VAL A 471 -10.98 -32.10 30.49
CA VAL A 471 -12.42 -32.41 30.44
C VAL A 471 -13.19 -31.42 31.32
N LEU A 472 -14.36 -30.99 30.85
CA LEU A 472 -15.26 -30.10 31.60
C LEU A 472 -15.77 -30.75 32.89
N THR A 473 -15.69 -30.01 34.00
CA THR A 473 -16.41 -30.39 35.23
C THR A 473 -17.88 -29.98 35.15
N GLU A 474 -18.73 -30.63 35.94
CA GLU A 474 -20.16 -30.29 36.05
C GLU A 474 -20.37 -28.81 36.45
N GLU A 475 -19.55 -28.30 37.35
CA GLU A 475 -19.61 -26.91 37.80
C GLU A 475 -19.27 -25.92 36.67
N ALA A 476 -18.24 -26.20 35.88
CA ALA A 476 -17.88 -25.39 34.73
C ALA A 476 -18.97 -25.46 33.65
N MET A 477 -19.54 -26.65 33.42
CA MET A 477 -20.64 -26.84 32.47
C MET A 477 -21.88 -26.03 32.85
N ALA A 478 -22.26 -26.05 34.13
CA ALA A 478 -23.37 -25.25 34.65
C ALA A 478 -23.12 -23.75 34.42
N LYS A 479 -21.91 -23.25 34.76
CA LYS A 479 -21.55 -21.84 34.58
C LYS A 479 -21.61 -21.39 33.11
N ILE A 480 -21.08 -22.21 32.20
CA ILE A 480 -21.09 -21.92 30.76
C ILE A 480 -22.54 -21.94 30.22
N LYS A 481 -23.34 -22.90 30.66
CA LYS A 481 -24.76 -23.02 30.29
C LYS A 481 -25.56 -21.81 30.74
N ASP A 482 -25.41 -21.39 31.99
CA ASP A 482 -26.12 -20.23 32.53
C ASP A 482 -25.78 -18.96 31.75
N PHE A 483 -24.49 -18.74 31.47
CA PHE A 483 -24.06 -17.59 30.68
C PHE A 483 -24.57 -17.63 29.22
N TYR A 484 -24.60 -18.80 28.58
CA TYR A 484 -25.16 -18.93 27.24
C TYR A 484 -26.66 -18.60 27.20
N LEU A 485 -27.42 -19.04 28.21
CA LEU A 485 -28.84 -18.71 28.35
C LEU A 485 -29.06 -17.21 28.62
N GLU A 486 -28.21 -16.59 29.44
CA GLU A 486 -28.22 -15.13 29.64
C GLU A 486 -27.98 -14.38 28.32
N LEU A 487 -26.95 -14.78 27.57
CA LEU A 487 -26.68 -14.22 26.24
C LEU A 487 -27.91 -14.34 25.34
N ARG A 488 -28.50 -15.55 25.22
CA ARG A 488 -29.71 -15.80 24.42
C ARG A 488 -30.86 -14.87 24.80
N LYS A 489 -31.13 -14.67 26.09
CA LYS A 489 -32.16 -13.75 26.59
C LYS A 489 -31.88 -12.30 26.23
N MET A 490 -30.62 -11.87 26.30
CA MET A 490 -30.22 -10.53 25.84
C MET A 490 -30.46 -10.35 24.33
N GLY A 491 -30.37 -11.44 23.57
CA GLY A 491 -30.72 -11.49 22.15
C GLY A 491 -32.23 -11.49 21.87
N GLU A 492 -33.12 -11.88 22.77
CA GLU A 492 -34.56 -12.04 22.47
C GLU A 492 -35.37 -10.71 22.35
N GLY A 493 -34.70 -9.55 22.35
CA GLY A 493 -35.33 -8.25 22.09
C GLY A 493 -35.55 -7.99 20.58
N GLN A 494 -36.81 -7.78 20.19
CA GLN A 494 -37.32 -7.29 18.88
C GLN A 494 -36.42 -7.50 17.64
N GLY A 495 -36.54 -8.66 17.00
CA GLY A 495 -36.12 -8.84 15.59
C GLY A 495 -34.66 -9.16 15.34
N SER A 496 -33.95 -9.65 16.36
CA SER A 496 -32.53 -9.98 16.33
C SER A 496 -32.16 -11.25 15.54
N VAL A 497 -30.90 -11.33 15.11
CA VAL A 497 -30.27 -12.54 14.59
C VAL A 497 -29.87 -13.44 15.75
N PRO A 498 -30.21 -14.74 15.74
CA PRO A 498 -30.04 -15.60 16.90
C PRO A 498 -28.56 -15.78 17.28
N ILE A 499 -28.27 -15.64 18.57
CA ILE A 499 -27.00 -16.07 19.16
C ILE A 499 -26.82 -17.56 18.88
N THR A 500 -25.86 -17.87 18.02
CA THR A 500 -25.64 -19.20 17.50
C THR A 500 -24.99 -20.09 18.56
N ALA A 501 -25.19 -21.41 18.45
CA ALA A 501 -24.51 -22.39 19.30
C ALA A 501 -22.97 -22.31 19.17
N ARG A 502 -22.45 -21.65 18.13
CA ARG A 502 -21.01 -21.42 17.92
C ARG A 502 -20.35 -20.64 19.06
N TYR A 503 -21.06 -19.69 19.68
CA TYR A 503 -20.52 -18.98 20.86
C TYR A 503 -20.30 -19.92 22.05
N LEU A 504 -21.20 -20.89 22.24
CA LEU A 504 -21.07 -21.92 23.27
C LEU A 504 -19.83 -22.78 23.02
N GLU A 505 -19.66 -23.26 21.79
CA GLU A 505 -18.46 -24.01 21.37
C GLU A 505 -17.16 -23.20 21.54
N GLY A 506 -17.20 -21.90 21.23
CA GLY A 506 -16.08 -20.97 21.45
C GLY A 506 -15.70 -20.85 22.92
N ILE A 507 -16.68 -20.71 23.83
CA ILE A 507 -16.43 -20.64 25.27
C ILE A 507 -15.81 -21.94 25.78
N VAL A 508 -16.32 -23.09 25.34
CA VAL A 508 -15.75 -24.40 25.69
C VAL A 508 -14.30 -24.48 25.25
N ARG A 509 -13.99 -24.18 23.98
CA ARG A 509 -12.62 -24.18 23.44
C ARG A 509 -11.68 -23.23 24.20
N LEU A 510 -12.14 -22.04 24.55
CA LEU A 510 -11.35 -21.07 25.33
C LEU A 510 -11.12 -21.56 26.78
N SER A 511 -12.10 -22.23 27.39
CA SER A 511 -11.99 -22.76 28.75
C SER A 511 -11.01 -23.95 28.79
N GLU A 512 -11.09 -24.85 27.82
CA GLU A 512 -10.12 -25.93 27.63
C GLU A 512 -8.72 -25.39 27.37
N ALA A 513 -8.57 -24.35 26.54
CA ALA A 513 -7.29 -23.71 26.29
C ALA A 513 -6.69 -23.07 27.56
N SER A 514 -7.52 -22.44 28.39
CA SER A 514 -7.12 -21.92 29.71
C SER A 514 -6.63 -23.03 30.64
N ALA A 515 -7.37 -24.15 30.71
CA ALA A 515 -6.98 -25.32 31.50
C ALA A 515 -5.68 -25.97 31.01
N LYS A 516 -5.47 -26.08 29.69
CA LYS A 516 -4.18 -26.51 29.11
C LYS A 516 -3.04 -25.57 29.46
N GLY A 517 -3.27 -24.27 29.46
CA GLY A 517 -2.27 -23.26 29.82
C GLY A 517 -1.73 -23.40 31.24
N ARG A 518 -2.55 -23.91 32.17
CA ARG A 518 -2.16 -24.25 33.55
C ARG A 518 -1.76 -25.71 33.76
N LEU A 519 -1.62 -26.50 32.68
CA LEU A 519 -1.23 -27.91 32.71
C LEU A 519 -2.20 -28.77 33.56
N SER A 520 -3.50 -28.64 33.29
CA SER A 520 -4.55 -29.39 33.99
C SER A 520 -5.36 -30.26 33.04
N ASP A 521 -5.80 -31.43 33.54
CA ASP A 521 -6.66 -32.39 32.84
C ASP A 521 -8.16 -32.21 33.09
N THR A 522 -8.54 -31.23 33.92
CA THR A 522 -9.94 -30.83 34.11
C THR A 522 -10.10 -29.34 33.85
N VAL A 523 -11.26 -28.89 33.38
CA VAL A 523 -11.62 -27.47 33.23
C VAL A 523 -12.43 -27.04 34.46
N GLY A 524 -11.91 -26.09 35.23
CA GLY A 524 -12.58 -25.59 36.44
C GLY A 524 -13.47 -24.38 36.18
N ILE A 525 -14.20 -23.95 37.22
CA ILE A 525 -15.03 -22.74 37.18
C ILE A 525 -14.21 -21.51 36.78
N GLU A 526 -12.99 -21.37 37.32
CA GLU A 526 -12.14 -20.21 37.02
C GLU A 526 -11.77 -20.09 35.54
N ASP A 527 -11.57 -21.21 34.84
CA ASP A 527 -11.27 -21.19 33.40
C ASP A 527 -12.50 -20.75 32.59
N ALA A 528 -13.68 -21.27 32.96
CA ALA A 528 -14.94 -20.83 32.38
C ALA A 528 -15.14 -19.33 32.60
N GLU A 529 -14.86 -18.81 33.80
CA GLU A 529 -14.96 -17.37 34.09
C GLU A 529 -13.96 -16.52 33.29
N ARG A 530 -12.71 -16.99 33.11
CA ARG A 530 -11.73 -16.32 32.24
C ARG A 530 -12.21 -16.28 30.79
N ALA A 531 -12.71 -17.40 30.26
CA ALA A 531 -13.24 -17.49 28.90
C ALA A 531 -14.45 -16.57 28.70
N ILE A 532 -15.40 -16.58 29.64
CA ILE A 532 -16.58 -15.70 29.65
C ILE A 532 -16.15 -14.24 29.69
N LYS A 533 -15.16 -13.88 30.52
CA LYS A 533 -14.65 -12.52 30.62
C LYS A 533 -14.05 -12.04 29.29
N LEU A 534 -13.26 -12.88 28.62
CA LEU A 534 -12.68 -12.57 27.32
C LEU A 534 -13.76 -12.37 26.26
N LEU A 535 -14.75 -13.25 26.21
CA LEU A 535 -15.84 -13.14 25.25
C LEU A 535 -16.70 -11.89 25.51
N LYS A 536 -17.06 -11.62 26.77
CA LYS A 536 -17.78 -10.40 27.16
C LYS A 536 -17.02 -9.14 26.73
N TYR A 537 -15.70 -9.12 26.94
CA TYR A 537 -14.86 -8.00 26.51
C TYR A 537 -14.86 -7.82 24.99
N SER A 538 -14.69 -8.91 24.23
CA SER A 538 -14.74 -8.89 22.77
C SER A 538 -16.10 -8.39 22.26
N LEU A 539 -17.21 -8.96 22.75
CA LEU A 539 -18.56 -8.55 22.36
C LEU A 539 -18.84 -7.09 22.68
N LYS A 540 -18.41 -6.61 23.85
CA LYS A 540 -18.58 -5.21 24.26
C LYS A 540 -17.84 -4.26 23.33
N GLU A 541 -16.62 -4.59 22.91
CA GLU A 541 -15.85 -3.72 22.04
C GLU A 541 -16.37 -3.65 20.60
N ILE A 542 -17.09 -4.68 20.12
CA ILE A 542 -17.60 -4.76 18.75
C ILE A 542 -19.04 -4.28 18.65
N GLY A 543 -19.88 -4.67 19.61
CA GLY A 543 -21.34 -4.52 19.56
C GLY A 543 -21.89 -3.41 20.47
N MET A 544 -21.05 -2.60 21.13
CA MET A 544 -21.55 -1.46 21.89
C MET A 544 -21.87 -0.30 20.94
N ASP A 545 -23.15 0.05 20.83
CA ASP A 545 -23.60 1.19 20.04
C ASP A 545 -23.03 2.50 20.65
N PRO A 546 -22.29 3.32 19.86
CA PRO A 546 -21.72 4.59 20.32
C PRO A 546 -22.78 5.58 20.83
N GLU A 547 -24.01 5.53 20.29
CA GLU A 547 -25.07 6.48 20.63
C GLU A 547 -25.85 6.06 21.88
N THR A 548 -26.19 4.77 21.99
CA THR A 548 -27.06 4.28 23.07
C THR A 548 -26.28 3.68 24.24
N GLY A 549 -25.00 3.36 24.04
CA GLY A 549 -24.16 2.68 25.03
C GLY A 549 -24.65 1.27 25.39
N ARG A 550 -25.61 0.72 24.63
CA ARG A 550 -26.14 -0.63 24.83
C ARG A 550 -25.41 -1.61 23.94
N LEU A 551 -25.32 -2.85 24.40
CA LEU A 551 -24.81 -3.96 23.62
C LEU A 551 -25.90 -4.37 22.61
N ASP A 552 -25.62 -4.14 21.34
CA ASP A 552 -26.46 -4.54 20.22
C ASP A 552 -25.69 -5.61 19.42
N ILE A 553 -26.09 -6.87 19.64
CA ILE A 553 -25.40 -8.05 19.09
C ILE A 553 -25.70 -8.20 17.59
N ASP A 554 -26.79 -7.60 17.10
CA ASP A 554 -27.20 -7.67 15.68
C ASP A 554 -26.20 -6.97 14.76
N ILE A 555 -25.41 -6.05 15.30
CA ILE A 555 -24.30 -5.37 14.62
C ILE A 555 -23.26 -6.38 14.09
N ILE A 556 -22.99 -7.46 14.82
CA ILE A 556 -21.97 -8.45 14.44
C ILE A 556 -22.45 -9.32 13.27
N ALA A 557 -23.76 -9.60 13.22
CA ALA A 557 -24.36 -10.45 12.20
C ALA A 557 -24.81 -9.69 10.94
N THR A 558 -25.20 -8.42 11.08
CA THR A 558 -25.75 -7.62 9.97
C THR A 558 -24.82 -6.48 9.53
N GLY A 559 -23.81 -6.13 10.34
CA GLY A 559 -22.89 -5.02 10.07
C GLY A 559 -23.49 -3.63 10.29
N GLN A 560 -24.72 -3.52 10.81
CA GLN A 560 -25.43 -2.25 11.07
C GLN A 560 -26.08 -2.26 12.46
N SER A 561 -26.22 -1.10 13.12
CA SER A 561 -26.97 -1.02 14.38
C SER A 561 -28.48 -1.18 14.15
N HIS A 562 -29.17 -1.76 15.12
CA HIS A 562 -30.62 -1.87 15.13
C HIS A 562 -31.28 -0.49 15.00
N SER A 563 -30.74 0.52 15.70
CA SER A 563 -31.17 1.92 15.59
C SER A 563 -31.10 2.43 14.15
N ARG A 564 -30.05 2.07 13.40
CA ARG A 564 -29.87 2.47 12.00
C ARG A 564 -30.76 1.64 11.05
N VAL A 565 -30.93 0.35 11.30
CA VAL A 565 -31.85 -0.51 10.52
C VAL A 565 -33.30 -0.04 10.65
N ASP A 566 -33.74 0.34 11.86
CA ASP A 566 -35.07 0.89 12.08
C ASP A 566 -35.25 2.27 11.42
N LYS A 567 -34.24 3.13 11.48
CA LYS A 567 -34.24 4.40 10.74
C LYS A 567 -34.35 4.14 9.22
N ILE A 568 -33.59 3.19 8.67
CA ILE A 568 -33.67 2.80 7.25
C ILE A 568 -35.06 2.28 6.90
N ARG A 569 -35.63 1.38 7.72
CA ARG A 569 -36.98 0.84 7.53
C ARG A 569 -38.04 1.95 7.58
N THR A 570 -37.87 2.92 8.45
CA THR A 570 -38.76 4.07 8.62
C THR A 570 -38.73 4.97 7.38
N VAL A 571 -37.54 5.36 6.92
CA VAL A 571 -37.36 6.13 5.68
C VAL A 571 -37.93 5.37 4.48
N MET A 572 -37.72 4.06 4.40
CA MET A 572 -38.21 3.24 3.30
C MET A 572 -39.75 3.10 3.33
N LYS A 573 -40.37 2.96 4.51
CA LYS A 573 -41.82 3.04 4.67
C LYS A 573 -42.36 4.40 4.25
N LEU A 574 -41.65 5.48 4.59
CA LEU A 574 -42.04 6.84 4.23
C LEU A 574 -42.02 7.06 2.72
N ILE A 575 -40.97 6.61 2.04
CA ILE A 575 -40.85 6.67 0.58
C ILE A 575 -41.96 5.85 -0.09
N LYS A 576 -42.29 4.66 0.43
CA LYS A 576 -43.42 3.85 -0.07
C LYS A 576 -44.76 4.55 0.13
N ARG A 577 -45.00 5.15 1.30
CA ARG A 577 -46.23 5.90 1.63
C ARG A 577 -46.41 7.10 0.69
N LEU A 578 -45.38 7.96 0.59
CA LEU A 578 -45.42 9.14 -0.28
C LEU A 578 -45.61 8.78 -1.76
N ASN A 579 -45.03 7.68 -2.22
CA ASN A 579 -45.29 7.19 -3.58
C ASN A 579 -46.72 6.65 -3.77
N ALA A 580 -47.31 6.02 -2.74
CA ALA A 580 -48.70 5.56 -2.81
C ALA A 580 -49.71 6.72 -2.80
N ASP A 581 -49.45 7.75 -1.98
CA ASP A 581 -50.36 8.88 -1.81
C ASP A 581 -50.26 9.91 -2.95
N PHE A 582 -49.05 10.16 -3.47
CA PHE A 582 -48.79 11.25 -4.43
C PHE A 582 -48.16 10.78 -5.76
N GLY A 583 -47.89 9.49 -5.93
CA GLY A 583 -47.29 8.91 -7.15
C GLY A 583 -45.78 9.17 -7.34
N GLU A 584 -45.22 10.11 -6.58
CA GLU A 584 -43.81 10.51 -6.58
C GLU A 584 -43.40 10.95 -5.16
N ALA A 585 -42.31 10.40 -4.60
CA ALA A 585 -41.75 10.89 -3.34
C ALA A 585 -40.64 11.92 -3.61
N LYS A 586 -40.91 13.21 -3.32
CA LYS A 586 -39.93 14.28 -3.51
C LYS A 586 -38.95 14.36 -2.33
N HIS A 587 -37.75 14.82 -2.62
CA HIS A 587 -36.67 14.94 -1.65
C HIS A 587 -37.02 15.84 -0.47
N GLU A 588 -37.63 17.00 -0.75
CA GLU A 588 -38.03 17.99 0.26
C GLU A 588 -39.08 17.40 1.21
N ASP A 589 -40.13 16.77 0.66
CA ASP A 589 -41.19 16.12 1.42
C ASP A 589 -40.66 14.97 2.31
N ILE A 590 -39.71 14.18 1.80
CA ILE A 590 -39.08 13.10 2.58
C ILE A 590 -38.29 13.68 3.76
N ILE A 591 -37.50 14.75 3.54
CA ILE A 591 -36.68 15.36 4.59
C ILE A 591 -37.57 16.02 5.66
N GLU A 592 -38.65 16.69 5.27
CA GLU A 592 -39.57 17.33 6.21
C GLU A 592 -40.28 16.31 7.10
N GLU A 593 -40.80 15.23 6.53
CA GLU A 593 -41.40 14.13 7.28
C GLU A 593 -40.39 13.39 8.17
N CYS A 594 -39.13 13.26 7.73
CA CYS A 594 -38.07 12.70 8.55
C CYS A 594 -37.76 13.61 9.77
N LYS A 595 -37.79 14.94 9.60
CA LYS A 595 -37.65 15.88 10.73
C LYS A 595 -38.78 15.73 11.74
N VAL A 596 -40.02 15.53 11.27
CA VAL A 596 -41.19 15.29 12.14
C VAL A 596 -41.00 14.02 12.98
N GLN A 597 -40.31 13.01 12.44
CA GLN A 597 -39.98 11.77 13.16
C GLN A 597 -38.65 11.82 13.93
N ASN A 598 -38.12 13.01 14.24
CA ASN A 598 -36.86 13.23 14.96
C ASN A 598 -35.60 12.65 14.27
N LEU A 599 -35.62 12.42 12.94
CA LEU A 599 -34.39 12.17 12.19
C LEU A 599 -33.73 13.49 11.77
N LYS A 600 -32.41 13.58 11.95
CA LYS A 600 -31.65 14.73 11.44
C LYS A 600 -31.65 14.72 9.90
N PRO A 601 -31.68 15.89 9.24
CA PRO A 601 -31.69 15.98 7.77
C PRO A 601 -30.48 15.30 7.12
N GLU A 602 -29.30 15.47 7.72
CA GLU A 602 -28.04 14.87 7.25
C GLU A 602 -28.09 13.34 7.30
N GLU A 603 -28.64 12.76 8.37
CA GLU A 603 -28.81 11.30 8.52
C GLU A 603 -29.84 10.75 7.51
N ALA A 604 -30.91 11.49 7.23
CA ALA A 604 -31.91 11.11 6.23
C ALA A 604 -31.32 11.10 4.81
N GLU A 605 -30.49 12.10 4.46
CA GLU A 605 -29.78 12.14 3.17
C GLU A 605 -28.81 10.97 3.00
N GLU A 606 -28.07 10.60 4.04
CA GLU A 606 -27.20 9.42 4.02
C GLU A 606 -27.98 8.14 3.74
N ILE A 607 -29.11 7.94 4.43
CA ILE A 607 -29.96 6.76 4.26
C ILE A 607 -30.54 6.69 2.85
N ILE A 608 -31.03 7.80 2.30
CA ILE A 608 -31.55 7.87 0.93
C ILE A 608 -30.45 7.50 -0.08
N ASN A 609 -29.25 8.04 0.10
CA ASN A 609 -28.11 7.71 -0.76
C ASN A 609 -27.68 6.24 -0.65
N GLN A 610 -27.76 5.67 0.55
CA GLN A 610 -27.49 4.25 0.79
C GLN A 610 -28.51 3.36 0.09
N LEU A 611 -29.81 3.62 0.26
CA LEU A 611 -30.90 2.88 -0.40
C LEU A 611 -30.79 2.96 -1.93
N LYS A 612 -30.37 4.12 -2.46
CA LYS A 612 -30.14 4.33 -3.89
C LYS A 612 -28.95 3.53 -4.43
N ARG A 613 -27.86 3.44 -3.65
CA ARG A 613 -26.70 2.59 -4.00
C ARG A 613 -27.01 1.10 -3.90
N GLY A 614 -27.84 0.72 -2.93
CA GLY A 614 -28.32 -0.66 -2.74
C GLY A 614 -29.32 -1.13 -3.79
N GLY A 615 -29.87 -0.22 -4.60
CA GLY A 615 -30.84 -0.54 -5.65
C GLY A 615 -32.27 -0.74 -5.13
N GLU A 616 -32.53 -0.49 -3.84
CA GLU A 616 -33.86 -0.59 -3.23
C GLU A 616 -34.78 0.56 -3.65
N ILE A 617 -34.20 1.71 -3.98
CA ILE A 617 -34.88 2.86 -4.58
C ILE A 617 -34.12 3.37 -5.80
N TYR A 618 -34.84 3.96 -6.75
CA TYR A 618 -34.26 4.62 -7.90
C TYR A 618 -34.81 6.05 -8.05
N SER A 619 -34.10 6.89 -8.80
CA SER A 619 -34.45 8.30 -8.98
C SER A 619 -34.75 8.57 -10.46
N PRO A 620 -36.03 8.58 -10.88
CA PRO A 620 -36.41 8.83 -12.27
C PRO A 620 -36.21 10.29 -12.71
N LYS A 621 -36.32 11.24 -11.78
CA LYS A 621 -36.06 12.67 -11.98
C LYS A 621 -35.23 13.19 -10.81
N TYR A 622 -34.45 14.24 -11.04
CA TYR A 622 -33.65 14.86 -9.99
C TYR A 622 -34.54 15.28 -8.82
N GLY A 623 -34.22 14.80 -7.61
CA GLY A 623 -35.00 15.09 -6.40
C GLY A 623 -36.28 14.26 -6.23
N VAL A 624 -36.55 13.26 -7.07
CA VAL A 624 -37.69 12.34 -6.93
C VAL A 624 -37.19 10.91 -6.76
N TYR A 625 -37.79 10.17 -5.83
CA TYR A 625 -37.42 8.79 -5.48
C TYR A 625 -38.60 7.84 -5.58
N LYS A 626 -38.37 6.65 -6.15
CA LYS A 626 -39.35 5.56 -6.25
C LYS A 626 -38.77 4.25 -5.71
N PRO A 627 -39.56 3.41 -5.03
CA PRO A 627 -39.14 2.06 -4.67
C PRO A 627 -38.91 1.24 -5.94
N THR A 628 -37.86 0.42 -5.96
CA THR A 628 -37.66 -0.56 -7.02
C THR A 628 -38.67 -1.69 -6.80
N GLU A 629 -39.57 -1.93 -7.75
CA GLU A 629 -40.48 -3.07 -7.67
C GLU A 629 -39.68 -4.37 -7.86
N GLU A 630 -39.76 -5.28 -6.89
CA GLU A 630 -39.32 -6.67 -7.08
C GLU A 630 -40.14 -7.25 -8.23
N THR A 631 -39.50 -7.40 -9.39
CA THR A 631 -40.00 -8.28 -10.43
C THR A 631 -39.97 -9.69 -9.83
N LYS A 632 -41.14 -10.23 -9.46
CA LYS A 632 -41.31 -11.66 -9.23
C LYS A 632 -40.96 -12.36 -10.55
N GLY A 633 -39.70 -12.74 -10.69
CA GLY A 633 -39.18 -13.65 -11.71
C GLY A 633 -39.04 -15.04 -11.13
#